data_AF-A0A3P7MMB1-F1
#
_entry.id   AF-A0A3P7MMB1-F1
#
_cell.length_a   1.000
_cell.length_b   1.000
_cell.length_c   1.000
_cell.angle_alpha   90.00
_cell.angle_beta   90.00
_cell.angle_gamma   90.00
#
_symmetry.space_group_name_H-M   'P 1'
#
loop_
_entity.id
_entity.type
_entity.pdbx_description
1 polymer ?
#
loop_
_entity_poly.entity_id
_entity_poly.type
_entity_poly.pdbx_seq_one_letter_code
_entity_poly.pdbx_strand_id
1 'polypeptide(L)'
;FRGDSYSVEETDSLPVGSRIEVTLRPGDAAEFAKKDKVVEVINKYSYFITLPITVNGERVNTVDAIWTMNPKEVTSEMHDTFFRQLAKTHLPHMVNDRPQYTIHYKADAPINVRSLLYVPSHSVSQLEFASSADQSGVSLYARRVLIKSNAKDLLPRYLRFLVGVVDSEDIPLNLSREMLQMDAVLVKLRQILTDKVVSYFVNEMKKDRIKYKEFYNGYSLYFKEGICTEGDQNIKSWIAFCMEEGIADKLRRAEIM
;
A
#
# COMPACT_ATOMS: atom_id res chain seq x y z
N PHE A 1 1.29 38.76 13.69
CA PHE A 1 2.22 38.02 14.57
C PHE A 1 3.45 37.59 13.77
N ARG A 2 4.56 38.31 13.89
CA ARG A 2 5.91 37.80 13.55
C ARG A 2 6.38 37.05 14.80
N GLY A 3 6.58 35.75 14.70
CA GLY A 3 6.57 34.82 15.84
C GLY A 3 7.93 34.22 16.15
N ASP A 4 8.78 34.98 16.83
CA ASP A 4 10.07 34.49 17.34
C ASP A 4 10.11 34.42 18.88
N SER A 5 8.98 34.66 19.56
CA SER A 5 8.86 34.61 21.02
C SER A 5 7.71 33.71 21.47
N TYR A 6 7.90 33.05 22.62
CA TYR A 6 6.89 32.27 23.33
C TYR A 6 6.94 32.63 24.81
N SER A 7 5.85 32.35 25.53
CA SER A 7 5.75 32.49 26.98
C SER A 7 5.38 31.14 27.60
N VAL A 8 5.82 30.91 28.83
CA VAL A 8 5.50 29.70 29.61
C VAL A 8 4.98 30.16 30.95
N GLU A 9 3.90 29.54 31.42
CA GLU A 9 3.28 29.79 32.71
C GLU A 9 2.85 28.45 33.32
N GLU A 10 2.96 28.33 34.64
CA GLU A 10 2.51 27.17 35.39
C GLU A 10 1.00 27.27 35.67
N THR A 11 0.27 26.16 35.55
CA THR A 11 -1.17 26.14 35.84
C THR A 11 -1.61 24.77 36.35
N ASP A 12 -2.43 24.77 37.39
CA ASP A 12 -2.99 23.56 38.02
C ASP A 12 -4.36 23.17 37.45
N SER A 13 -4.89 23.94 36.50
CA SER A 13 -6.29 23.87 36.05
C SER A 13 -6.55 22.87 34.91
N LEU A 14 -5.51 22.21 34.40
CA LEU A 14 -5.60 21.38 33.20
C LEU A 14 -5.62 19.88 33.52
N PRO A 15 -6.38 19.08 32.75
CA PRO A 15 -6.33 17.62 32.87
C PRO A 15 -4.96 17.09 32.42
N VAL A 16 -4.61 15.88 32.88
CA VAL A 16 -3.41 15.17 32.45
C VAL A 16 -3.40 14.99 30.93
N GLY A 17 -2.30 15.40 30.28
CA GLY A 17 -2.10 15.31 28.84
C GLY A 17 -1.61 16.62 28.24
N SER A 18 -1.87 16.81 26.95
CA SER A 18 -1.56 18.05 26.23
C SER A 18 -2.80 18.57 25.51
N ARG A 19 -3.14 19.84 25.73
CA ARG A 19 -4.12 20.57 24.93
C ARG A 19 -3.38 21.57 24.05
N ILE A 20 -3.69 21.56 22.76
CA ILE A 20 -3.17 22.52 21.80
C ILE A 20 -4.36 23.30 21.26
N GLU A 21 -4.40 24.60 21.54
CA GLU A 21 -5.39 25.52 20.96
C GLU A 21 -4.73 26.31 19.84
N VAL A 22 -5.23 26.12 18.61
CA VAL A 22 -4.68 26.75 17.42
C VAL A 22 -5.62 27.85 16.95
N THR A 23 -5.15 29.11 17.02
CA THR A 23 -5.85 30.22 16.38
C THR A 23 -5.54 30.24 14.89
N LEU A 24 -6.53 29.88 14.08
CA LEU A 24 -6.38 29.81 12.62
C LEU A 24 -6.30 31.21 12.01
N ARG A 25 -5.45 31.34 10.98
CA ARG A 25 -5.39 32.59 10.20
C ARG A 25 -6.68 32.75 9.37
N PRO A 26 -7.12 34.00 9.12
CA PRO A 26 -8.17 34.26 8.14
C PRO A 26 -7.81 33.73 6.75
N GLY A 27 -8.82 33.51 5.90
CA GLY A 27 -8.67 32.96 4.56
C GLY A 27 -8.75 31.44 4.56
N ASP A 28 -7.93 30.79 3.73
CA ASP A 28 -7.99 29.34 3.49
C ASP A 28 -7.86 28.55 4.79
N ALA A 29 -6.97 28.95 5.70
CA ALA A 29 -6.75 28.25 6.96
C ALA A 29 -8.00 28.17 7.87
N ALA A 30 -8.99 29.06 7.69
CA ALA A 30 -10.25 28.98 8.42
C ALA A 30 -11.08 27.74 8.05
N GLU A 31 -10.81 27.08 6.91
CA GLU A 31 -11.48 25.84 6.52
C GLU A 31 -11.24 24.70 7.54
N PHE A 32 -10.08 24.70 8.21
CA PHE A 32 -9.74 23.69 9.21
C PHE A 32 -10.53 23.82 10.52
N ALA A 33 -11.34 24.87 10.68
CA ALA A 33 -12.35 24.94 11.74
C ALA A 33 -13.60 24.10 11.44
N LYS A 34 -13.81 23.69 10.19
CA LYS A 34 -14.99 22.93 9.78
C LYS A 34 -14.81 21.44 10.07
N LYS A 35 -15.81 20.82 10.71
CA LYS A 35 -15.83 19.38 11.06
C LYS A 35 -15.47 18.50 9.85
N ASP A 36 -16.14 18.72 8.71
CA ASP A 36 -15.96 17.87 7.52
C ASP A 36 -14.52 17.92 6.98
N LYS A 37 -13.88 19.10 7.04
CA LYS A 37 -12.49 19.24 6.62
C LYS A 37 -11.53 18.51 7.53
N VAL A 38 -11.76 18.60 8.84
CA VAL A 38 -10.95 17.88 9.84
C VAL A 38 -11.11 16.37 9.67
N VAL A 39 -12.34 15.89 9.45
CA VAL A 39 -12.63 14.49 9.18
C VAL A 39 -11.97 14.02 7.88
N GLU A 40 -12.00 14.81 6.80
CA GLU A 40 -11.30 14.52 5.55
C GLU A 40 -9.79 14.33 5.78
N VAL A 41 -9.16 15.24 6.52
CA VAL A 41 -7.72 15.18 6.84
C VAL A 41 -7.40 13.96 7.69
N ILE A 42 -8.19 13.66 8.72
CA ILE A 42 -8.00 12.47 9.56
C ILE A 42 -8.13 11.20 8.72
N ASN A 43 -9.19 11.08 7.92
CA ASN A 43 -9.43 9.92 7.06
C ASN A 43 -8.29 9.70 6.05
N LYS A 44 -7.62 10.78 5.63
CA LYS A 44 -6.50 10.70 4.71
C LYS A 44 -5.19 10.31 5.38
N TYR A 45 -4.81 10.95 6.49
CA TYR A 45 -3.45 10.82 7.04
C TYR A 45 -3.35 9.97 8.30
N SER A 46 -4.41 9.97 9.12
CA SER A 46 -4.37 9.50 10.51
C SER A 46 -5.41 8.42 10.79
N TYR A 47 -6.07 7.90 9.76
CA TYR A 47 -7.17 6.96 9.89
C TYR A 47 -6.79 5.67 10.61
N PHE A 48 -5.53 5.26 10.53
CA PHE A 48 -5.05 4.01 11.10
C PHE A 48 -4.21 4.19 12.38
N ILE A 49 -4.23 5.39 12.97
CA ILE A 49 -3.65 5.61 14.30
C ILE A 49 -4.37 4.72 15.32
N THR A 50 -3.60 4.09 16.22
CA THR A 50 -4.09 3.14 17.23
C THR A 50 -5.07 3.77 18.22
N LEU A 51 -4.86 5.04 18.55
CA LEU A 51 -5.67 5.74 19.53
C LEU A 51 -7.00 6.20 18.91
N PRO A 52 -8.13 6.10 19.62
CA PRO A 52 -9.39 6.66 19.16
C PRO A 52 -9.28 8.18 18.93
N ILE A 53 -9.63 8.61 17.73
CA ILE A 53 -9.70 10.01 17.32
C ILE A 53 -11.18 10.40 17.28
N THR A 54 -11.55 11.38 18.11
CA THR A 54 -12.90 11.93 18.14
C THR A 54 -12.92 13.35 17.61
N VAL A 55 -13.90 13.66 16.74
CA VAL A 55 -14.18 15.02 16.29
C VAL A 55 -15.58 15.39 16.74
N ASN A 56 -15.70 16.44 17.56
CA ASN A 56 -16.97 16.88 18.15
C ASN A 56 -17.74 15.74 18.86
N GLY A 57 -17.02 14.85 19.56
CA GLY A 57 -17.60 13.72 20.30
C GLY A 57 -17.84 12.45 19.48
N GLU A 58 -17.68 12.50 18.16
CA GLU A 58 -17.88 11.34 17.27
C GLU A 58 -16.54 10.69 16.91
N ARG A 59 -16.45 9.36 17.06
CA ARG A 59 -15.25 8.60 16.67
C ARG A 59 -15.12 8.52 15.15
N VAL A 60 -13.94 8.85 14.64
CA VAL A 60 -13.66 8.89 13.19
C VAL A 60 -12.92 7.63 12.71
N ASN A 61 -11.85 7.21 13.38
CA ASN A 61 -11.09 6.02 13.03
C ASN A 61 -11.65 4.76 13.70
N THR A 62 -12.16 3.84 12.89
CA THR A 62 -12.79 2.60 13.37
C THR A 62 -12.14 1.32 12.85
N VAL A 63 -11.21 1.41 11.90
CA VAL A 63 -10.56 0.25 11.30
C VAL A 63 -9.15 0.09 11.85
N ASP A 64 -8.82 -1.12 12.27
CA ASP A 64 -7.50 -1.44 12.79
C ASP A 64 -6.44 -1.53 11.68
N ALA A 65 -5.20 -1.19 12.04
CA ALA A 65 -4.04 -1.33 11.18
C ALA A 65 -3.60 -2.81 11.06
N ILE A 66 -4.40 -3.62 10.37
CA ILE A 66 -4.25 -5.09 10.35
C ILE A 66 -2.90 -5.56 9.76
N TRP A 67 -2.22 -4.73 8.96
CA TRP A 67 -0.87 -5.02 8.46
C TRP A 67 0.17 -5.12 9.58
N THR A 68 -0.10 -4.52 10.75
CA THR A 68 0.79 -4.57 11.92
C THR A 68 0.57 -5.82 12.78
N MET A 69 -0.59 -6.49 12.65
CA MET A 69 -0.96 -7.68 13.41
C MET A 69 -0.15 -8.91 12.99
N ASN A 70 -0.25 -10.01 13.74
CA ASN A 70 0.30 -11.29 13.30
C ASN A 70 -0.55 -11.83 12.14
N PRO A 71 0.03 -12.25 10.99
CA PRO A 71 -0.74 -12.80 9.88
C PRO A 71 -1.68 -13.95 10.27
N LYS A 72 -1.35 -14.72 11.31
CA LYS A 72 -2.19 -15.82 11.81
C LYS A 72 -3.44 -15.37 12.56
N GLU A 73 -3.48 -14.11 13.01
CA GLU A 73 -4.59 -13.53 13.76
C GLU A 73 -5.55 -12.73 12.87
N VAL A 74 -5.18 -12.49 11.61
CA VAL A 74 -5.99 -11.72 10.66
C VAL A 74 -6.87 -12.68 9.87
N THR A 75 -8.18 -12.56 10.02
CA THR A 75 -9.13 -13.42 9.32
C THR A 75 -9.41 -12.94 7.89
N SER A 76 -10.02 -13.80 7.07
CA SER A 76 -10.46 -13.45 5.72
C SER A 76 -11.42 -12.24 5.71
N GLU A 77 -12.31 -12.14 6.69
CA GLU A 77 -13.26 -11.03 6.81
C GLU A 77 -12.57 -9.70 7.15
N MET A 78 -11.50 -9.75 7.96
CA MET A 78 -10.66 -8.59 8.22
C MET A 78 -9.96 -8.13 6.94
N HIS A 79 -9.42 -9.07 6.15
CA HIS A 79 -8.83 -8.78 4.85
C HIS A 79 -9.84 -8.15 3.87
N ASP A 80 -11.05 -8.72 3.75
CA ASP A 80 -12.12 -8.20 2.90
C ASP A 80 -12.54 -6.79 3.30
N THR A 81 -12.71 -6.55 4.61
CA THR A 81 -13.10 -5.24 5.15
C THR A 81 -12.03 -4.20 4.88
N PHE A 82 -10.76 -4.55 5.11
CA PHE A 82 -9.63 -3.67 4.89
C PHE A 82 -9.40 -3.38 3.40
N PHE A 83 -9.48 -4.41 2.54
CA PHE A 83 -9.37 -4.24 1.09
C PHE A 83 -10.45 -3.27 0.57
N ARG A 84 -11.71 -3.45 0.99
CA ARG A 84 -12.80 -2.54 0.63
C ARG A 84 -12.57 -1.11 1.12
N GLN A 85 -11.98 -0.93 2.31
CA GLN A 85 -11.63 0.38 2.84
C GLN A 85 -10.53 1.05 1.99
N LEU A 86 -9.49 0.31 1.59
CA LEU A 86 -8.47 0.83 0.67
C LEU A 86 -9.07 1.21 -0.70
N ALA A 87 -9.93 0.35 -1.25
CA ALA A 87 -10.58 0.57 -2.54
C ALA A 87 -11.44 1.85 -2.52
N LYS A 88 -12.23 2.08 -1.47
CA LYS A 88 -13.04 3.30 -1.32
C LYS A 88 -12.20 4.57 -1.34
N THR A 89 -11.05 4.59 -0.67
CA THR A 89 -10.25 5.80 -0.51
C THR A 89 -9.35 6.08 -1.70
N HIS A 90 -8.82 5.03 -2.35
CA HIS A 90 -7.73 5.19 -3.32
C HIS A 90 -8.01 4.55 -4.69
N LEU A 91 -8.95 3.62 -4.81
CA LEU A 91 -9.19 2.85 -6.03
C LEU A 91 -10.70 2.61 -6.26
N PRO A 92 -11.50 3.66 -6.54
CA PRO A 92 -12.96 3.56 -6.56
C PRO A 92 -13.52 2.54 -7.55
N HIS A 93 -12.78 2.29 -8.64
CA HIS A 93 -13.14 1.31 -9.67
C HIS A 93 -13.08 -0.14 -9.18
N MET A 94 -12.42 -0.41 -8.04
CA MET A 94 -12.23 -1.75 -7.46
C MET A 94 -13.11 -2.00 -6.23
N VAL A 95 -14.08 -1.12 -5.94
CA VAL A 95 -14.87 -1.18 -4.70
C VAL A 95 -15.70 -2.47 -4.55
N ASN A 96 -16.01 -3.12 -5.67
CA ASN A 96 -16.78 -4.36 -5.73
C ASN A 96 -15.90 -5.63 -5.76
N ASP A 97 -14.58 -5.46 -5.84
CA ASP A 97 -13.65 -6.59 -5.88
C ASP A 97 -13.39 -7.16 -4.48
N ARG A 98 -12.78 -8.34 -4.46
CA ARG A 98 -12.27 -9.00 -3.26
C ARG A 98 -10.79 -9.35 -3.42
N PRO A 99 -10.05 -9.57 -2.33
CA PRO A 99 -8.69 -10.08 -2.41
C PRO A 99 -8.68 -11.54 -2.90
N GLN A 100 -8.15 -11.79 -4.11
CA GLN A 100 -7.92 -13.13 -4.65
C GLN A 100 -6.69 -13.80 -4.01
N TYR A 101 -5.66 -12.98 -3.76
CA TYR A 101 -4.46 -13.34 -3.00
C TYR A 101 -4.12 -12.27 -1.98
N THR A 102 -3.47 -12.73 -0.92
CA THR A 102 -3.09 -11.92 0.24
C THR A 102 -1.64 -12.18 0.58
N ILE A 103 -0.83 -11.13 0.56
CA ILE A 103 0.61 -11.16 0.85
C ILE A 103 0.83 -10.31 2.09
N HIS A 104 0.79 -10.95 3.26
CA HIS A 104 1.06 -10.31 4.55
C HIS A 104 2.50 -10.62 4.97
N TYR A 105 3.36 -9.62 4.91
CA TYR A 105 4.79 -9.77 5.16
C TYR A 105 5.28 -8.80 6.24
N LYS A 106 6.13 -9.31 7.12
CA LYS A 106 6.74 -8.57 8.23
C LYS A 106 8.21 -8.96 8.34
N ALA A 107 9.07 -7.98 8.47
CA ALA A 107 10.47 -8.17 8.84
C ALA A 107 10.99 -6.98 9.63
N ASP A 108 11.94 -7.22 10.53
CA ASP A 108 12.62 -6.19 11.31
C ASP A 108 14.06 -5.94 10.85
N ALA A 109 14.61 -6.86 10.04
CA ALA A 109 15.95 -6.76 9.47
C ALA A 109 15.94 -7.24 8.00
N PRO A 110 16.77 -6.66 7.12
CA PRO A 110 17.71 -5.55 7.38
C PRO A 110 17.03 -4.18 7.49
N ILE A 111 15.73 -4.09 7.20
CA ILE A 111 14.88 -2.90 7.31
C ILE A 111 13.57 -3.34 7.94
N ASN A 112 12.99 -2.48 8.78
CA ASN A 112 11.66 -2.66 9.31
C ASN A 112 10.61 -2.52 8.18
N VAL A 113 9.84 -3.56 7.95
CA VAL A 113 8.74 -3.56 7.00
C VAL A 113 7.55 -4.31 7.56
N ARG A 114 6.37 -3.71 7.41
CA ARG A 114 5.06 -4.29 7.65
C ARG A 114 4.24 -4.01 6.40
N SER A 115 4.03 -5.02 5.57
CA SER A 115 3.31 -4.88 4.31
C SER A 115 2.13 -5.82 4.25
N LEU A 116 1.03 -5.32 3.71
CA LEU A 116 -0.15 -6.10 3.39
C LEU A 116 -0.60 -5.72 1.99
N LEU A 117 -0.34 -6.63 1.04
CA LEU A 117 -0.62 -6.46 -0.37
C LEU A 117 -1.66 -7.49 -0.81
N TYR A 118 -2.49 -7.08 -1.76
CA TYR A 118 -3.56 -7.89 -2.31
C TYR A 118 -3.49 -7.92 -3.83
N VAL A 119 -3.93 -9.05 -4.38
CA VAL A 119 -4.33 -9.15 -5.78
C VAL A 119 -5.85 -9.04 -5.84
N PRO A 120 -6.40 -8.02 -6.51
CA PRO A 120 -7.85 -7.90 -6.73
C PRO A 120 -8.41 -9.08 -7.55
N SER A 121 -9.67 -9.45 -7.32
CA SER A 121 -10.30 -10.62 -7.95
C SER A 121 -10.73 -10.44 -9.40
N HIS A 122 -10.75 -9.21 -9.92
CA HIS A 122 -11.15 -8.97 -11.31
C HIS A 122 -10.04 -9.36 -12.28
N SER A 123 -10.42 -9.53 -13.55
CA SER A 123 -9.47 -9.67 -14.65
C SER A 123 -9.17 -8.32 -15.25
N VAL A 124 -7.89 -8.05 -15.53
CA VAL A 124 -7.47 -6.74 -16.03
C VAL A 124 -7.71 -6.65 -17.53
N SER A 125 -8.45 -5.62 -17.93
CA SER A 125 -8.67 -5.30 -19.34
C SER A 125 -7.43 -4.65 -19.98
N GLN A 126 -7.30 -4.72 -21.31
CA GLN A 126 -6.21 -4.00 -22.00
C GLN A 126 -6.26 -2.49 -21.77
N LEU A 127 -7.47 -1.92 -21.67
CA LEU A 127 -7.67 -0.51 -21.39
C LEU A 127 -7.16 -0.13 -20.00
N GLU A 128 -7.49 -0.92 -18.99
CA GLU A 128 -7.01 -0.72 -17.62
C GLU A 128 -5.49 -0.90 -17.51
N PHE A 129 -4.92 -1.91 -18.17
CA PHE A 129 -3.47 -2.08 -18.24
C PHE A 129 -2.78 -0.83 -18.84
N ALA A 130 -3.34 -0.27 -19.91
CA ALA A 130 -2.80 0.91 -20.58
C ALA A 130 -2.95 2.19 -19.73
N SER A 131 -4.10 2.38 -19.07
CA SER A 131 -4.38 3.59 -18.27
C SER A 131 -3.68 3.59 -16.90
N SER A 132 -3.32 2.42 -16.39
CA SER A 132 -2.65 2.26 -15.08
C SER A 132 -1.14 2.49 -15.13
N ALA A 133 -0.54 2.80 -16.29
CA ALA A 133 0.92 2.94 -16.47
C ALA A 133 1.60 3.78 -15.37
N ASP A 134 0.89 4.80 -14.90
CA ASP A 134 1.32 5.78 -13.91
C ASP A 134 0.53 5.69 -12.59
N GLN A 135 0.01 4.51 -12.25
CA GLN A 135 -0.74 4.29 -11.03
C GLN A 135 -0.07 3.22 -10.16
N SER A 136 -0.26 3.32 -8.85
CA SER A 136 0.08 2.30 -7.87
C SER A 136 -1.07 2.23 -6.88
N GLY A 137 -1.58 1.02 -6.64
CA GLY A 137 -2.55 0.74 -5.60
C GLY A 137 -1.95 0.63 -4.21
N VAL A 138 -0.63 0.85 -4.07
CA VAL A 138 0.10 0.71 -2.81
C VAL A 138 0.38 2.07 -2.18
N SER A 139 -0.02 2.21 -0.93
CA SER A 139 0.25 3.37 -0.08
C SER A 139 1.44 3.12 0.85
N LEU A 140 2.32 4.11 0.96
CA LEU A 140 3.42 4.15 1.92
C LEU A 140 2.97 4.84 3.22
N TYR A 141 3.19 4.17 4.33
CA TYR A 141 2.99 4.66 5.68
C TYR A 141 4.33 4.65 6.44
N ALA A 142 4.40 5.50 7.46
CA ALA A 142 5.42 5.40 8.49
C ALA A 142 4.73 5.53 9.84
N ARG A 143 4.86 4.51 10.69
CA ARG A 143 4.20 4.46 12.01
C ARG A 143 2.69 4.70 11.90
N ARG A 144 2.04 4.07 10.91
CA ARG A 144 0.61 4.19 10.58
C ARG A 144 0.13 5.57 10.13
N VAL A 145 1.04 6.52 9.88
CA VAL A 145 0.75 7.81 9.26
C VAL A 145 1.00 7.74 7.76
N LEU A 146 0.03 8.17 6.94
CA LEU A 146 0.18 8.13 5.49
C LEU A 146 1.27 9.10 5.03
N ILE A 147 2.26 8.58 4.32
CA ILE A 147 3.33 9.37 3.66
C ILE A 147 2.97 9.62 2.20
N LYS A 148 2.57 8.57 1.46
CA LYS A 148 2.28 8.66 0.02
C LYS A 148 1.24 7.63 -0.39
N SER A 149 0.08 8.07 -0.90
CA SER A 149 -1.02 7.17 -1.29
C SER A 149 -0.77 6.36 -2.57
N ASN A 150 -0.07 6.93 -3.54
CA ASN A 150 0.31 6.31 -4.80
C ASN A 150 1.85 6.17 -4.84
N ALA A 151 2.36 5.21 -4.08
CA ALA A 151 3.80 5.01 -3.89
C ALA A 151 4.37 4.09 -4.97
N LYS A 152 4.51 4.63 -6.20
CA LYS A 152 5.07 3.92 -7.36
C LYS A 152 6.46 3.36 -7.14
N ASP A 153 7.24 4.00 -6.29
CA ASP A 153 8.65 3.66 -6.07
C ASP A 153 8.84 2.40 -5.21
N LEU A 154 7.77 1.88 -4.59
CA LEU A 154 7.82 0.69 -3.73
C LEU A 154 7.80 -0.63 -4.49
N LEU A 155 7.35 -0.62 -5.74
CA LEU A 155 7.22 -1.83 -6.54
C LEU A 155 7.64 -1.54 -7.99
N PRO A 156 8.26 -2.50 -8.69
CA PRO A 156 8.42 -2.42 -10.12
C PRO A 156 7.09 -2.17 -10.83
N ARG A 157 7.13 -1.45 -11.96
CA ARG A 157 5.94 -1.08 -12.74
C ARG A 157 5.06 -2.27 -13.11
N TYR A 158 5.65 -3.43 -13.36
CA TYR A 158 4.92 -4.64 -13.69
C TYR A 158 4.17 -5.27 -12.49
N LEU A 159 4.40 -4.82 -11.26
CA LEU A 159 3.64 -5.24 -10.06
C LEU A 159 2.62 -4.18 -9.61
N ARG A 160 2.36 -3.16 -10.43
CA ARG A 160 1.45 -2.05 -10.08
C ARG A 160 -0.01 -2.42 -9.89
N PHE A 161 -0.39 -3.64 -10.29
CA PHE A 161 -1.72 -4.19 -10.06
C PHE A 161 -1.98 -4.55 -8.60
N LEU A 162 -0.93 -4.62 -7.78
CA LEU A 162 -1.08 -4.86 -6.34
C LEU A 162 -1.70 -3.65 -5.64
N VAL A 163 -2.59 -3.96 -4.71
CA VAL A 163 -3.26 -2.98 -3.85
C VAL A 163 -2.87 -3.24 -2.42
N GLY A 164 -2.57 -2.21 -1.64
CA GLY A 164 -2.23 -2.44 -0.25
C GLY A 164 -1.50 -1.32 0.44
N VAL A 165 -0.83 -1.69 1.51
CA VAL A 165 -0.05 -0.78 2.35
C VAL A 165 1.33 -1.35 2.62
N VAL A 166 2.31 -0.46 2.69
CA VAL A 166 3.65 -0.73 3.20
C VAL A 166 3.92 0.29 4.28
N ASP A 167 4.24 -0.17 5.48
CA ASP A 167 4.58 0.64 6.64
C ASP A 167 6.00 0.30 7.08
N SER A 168 6.81 1.33 7.33
CA SER A 168 8.19 1.18 7.78
C SER A 168 8.52 2.28 8.78
N GLU A 169 9.09 1.88 9.92
CA GLU A 169 9.57 2.83 10.94
C GLU A 169 10.88 3.53 10.53
N ASP A 170 11.57 3.00 9.52
CA ASP A 170 12.83 3.51 8.98
C ASP A 170 12.60 4.66 7.99
N ILE A 171 11.34 4.91 7.58
CA ILE A 171 10.96 6.04 6.72
C ILE A 171 10.69 7.28 7.58
N PRO A 172 11.38 8.41 7.35
CA PRO A 172 11.11 9.64 8.10
C PRO A 172 9.75 10.25 7.75
N LEU A 173 9.04 10.74 8.77
CA LEU A 173 7.72 11.39 8.63
C LEU A 173 7.78 12.70 7.82
N ASN A 174 8.90 13.41 7.88
CA ASN A 174 9.08 14.75 7.31
C ASN A 174 9.68 14.75 5.90
N LEU A 175 9.63 13.63 5.17
CA LEU A 175 10.19 13.57 3.82
C LEU A 175 9.42 14.45 2.83
N SER A 176 10.13 15.34 2.16
CA SER A 176 9.59 16.02 0.98
C SER A 176 9.39 15.02 -0.17
N ARG A 177 8.51 15.35 -1.12
CA ARG A 177 8.25 14.50 -2.29
C ARG A 177 9.50 14.29 -3.16
N GLU A 178 10.45 15.22 -3.13
CA GLU A 178 11.72 15.14 -3.85
C GLU A 178 12.71 14.21 -3.13
N MET A 179 12.78 14.25 -1.80
CA MET A 179 13.67 13.39 -1.01
C MET A 179 13.27 11.89 -1.07
N LEU A 180 11.99 11.59 -1.31
CA LEU A 180 11.52 10.20 -1.46
C LEU A 180 12.17 9.48 -2.66
N GLN A 181 12.56 10.18 -3.73
CA GLN A 181 13.16 9.51 -4.88
C GLN A 181 14.61 9.07 -4.66
N MET A 182 15.28 9.62 -3.64
CA MET A 182 16.71 9.37 -3.35
C MET A 182 16.94 8.54 -2.08
N ASP A 183 15.88 8.05 -1.43
CA ASP A 183 16.01 7.33 -0.18
C ASP A 183 16.49 5.88 -0.40
N ALA A 184 17.66 5.55 0.15
CA ALA A 184 18.23 4.21 0.11
C ALA A 184 17.32 3.16 0.78
N VAL A 185 16.50 3.57 1.75
CA VAL A 185 15.49 2.71 2.40
C VAL A 185 14.43 2.30 1.38
N LEU A 186 13.94 3.23 0.55
CA LEU A 186 12.92 2.92 -0.46
C LEU A 186 13.43 1.96 -1.54
N VAL A 187 14.68 2.12 -1.99
CA VAL A 187 15.30 1.20 -2.95
C VAL A 187 15.37 -0.23 -2.38
N LYS A 188 15.80 -0.36 -1.13
CA LYS A 188 15.87 -1.66 -0.45
C LYS A 188 14.49 -2.25 -0.17
N LEU A 189 13.51 -1.42 0.24
CA LEU A 189 12.12 -1.84 0.38
C LEU A 189 11.58 -2.39 -0.93
N ARG A 190 11.80 -1.69 -2.05
CA ARG A 190 11.39 -2.14 -3.38
C ARG A 190 11.97 -3.51 -3.72
N GLN A 191 13.26 -3.72 -3.48
CA GLN A 191 13.90 -5.02 -3.72
C GLN A 191 13.25 -6.13 -2.88
N ILE A 192 13.14 -5.92 -1.56
CA ILE A 192 12.56 -6.90 -0.63
C ILE A 192 11.12 -7.23 -1.02
N LEU A 193 10.30 -6.23 -1.32
CA LEU A 193 8.90 -6.43 -1.70
C LEU A 193 8.78 -7.18 -3.03
N THR A 194 9.62 -6.85 -4.03
CA THR A 194 9.66 -7.54 -5.32
C THR A 194 9.97 -9.02 -5.13
N ASP A 195 11.04 -9.33 -4.39
CA ASP A 195 11.45 -10.71 -4.13
C ASP A 195 10.37 -11.49 -3.39
N LYS A 196 9.70 -10.85 -2.42
CA LYS A 196 8.61 -11.48 -1.66
C LYS A 196 7.37 -11.75 -2.50
N VAL A 197 6.96 -10.79 -3.33
CA VAL A 197 5.81 -10.95 -4.22
C VAL A 197 6.05 -12.04 -5.25
N VAL A 198 7.21 -12.00 -5.92
CA VAL A 198 7.52 -13.00 -6.97
C VAL A 198 7.65 -14.39 -6.35
N SER A 199 8.35 -14.53 -5.21
CA SER A 199 8.43 -15.79 -4.47
C SER A 199 7.07 -16.31 -4.03
N TYR A 200 6.16 -15.42 -3.61
CA TYR A 200 4.79 -15.77 -3.25
C TYR A 200 4.05 -16.40 -4.44
N PHE A 201 4.12 -15.79 -5.63
CA PHE A 201 3.49 -16.33 -6.82
C PHE A 201 4.08 -17.68 -7.27
N VAL A 202 5.40 -17.85 -7.17
CA VAL A 202 6.05 -19.15 -7.41
C VAL A 202 5.49 -20.23 -6.48
N ASN A 203 5.26 -19.90 -5.20
CA ASN A 203 4.72 -20.85 -4.22
C ASN A 203 3.24 -21.14 -4.45
N GLU A 204 2.42 -20.13 -4.76
CA GLU A 204 1.00 -20.32 -5.07
C GLU A 204 0.82 -21.16 -6.35
N MET A 205 1.65 -20.96 -7.37
CA MET A 205 1.68 -21.82 -8.54
C MET A 205 1.95 -23.29 -8.18
N LYS A 206 2.93 -23.55 -7.30
CA LYS A 206 3.27 -24.92 -6.87
C LYS A 206 2.15 -25.55 -6.05
N LYS A 207 1.44 -24.75 -5.26
CA LYS A 207 0.40 -25.17 -4.32
C LYS A 207 -0.94 -25.46 -5.00
N ASP A 208 -1.42 -24.53 -5.84
CA ASP A 208 -2.69 -24.66 -6.56
C ASP A 208 -2.55 -24.11 -7.98
N ARG A 209 -2.21 -25.03 -8.89
CA ARG A 209 -1.98 -24.70 -10.30
C ARG A 209 -3.22 -24.19 -11.01
N ILE A 210 -4.40 -24.70 -10.67
CA ILE A 210 -5.64 -24.35 -11.37
C ILE A 210 -6.04 -22.92 -11.01
N LYS A 211 -6.06 -22.61 -9.70
CA LYS A 211 -6.33 -21.24 -9.22
C LYS A 211 -5.29 -20.25 -9.73
N TYR A 212 -4.01 -20.64 -9.74
CA TYR A 212 -2.94 -19.78 -10.25
C TYR A 212 -3.10 -19.49 -11.75
N LYS A 213 -3.51 -20.48 -12.55
CA LYS A 213 -3.73 -20.30 -13.99
C LYS A 213 -4.84 -19.30 -14.30
N GLU A 214 -5.94 -19.35 -13.54
CA GLU A 214 -7.02 -18.36 -13.66
C GLU A 214 -6.54 -16.95 -13.37
N PHE A 215 -5.81 -16.76 -12.27
CA PHE A 215 -5.15 -15.50 -11.94
C PHE A 215 -4.20 -15.03 -13.05
N TYR A 216 -3.30 -15.91 -13.50
CA TYR A 216 -2.32 -15.56 -14.53
C TYR A 216 -3.00 -15.10 -15.82
N ASN A 217 -4.09 -15.74 -16.24
CA ASN A 217 -4.83 -15.33 -17.42
C ASN A 217 -5.37 -13.89 -17.29
N GLY A 218 -5.91 -13.53 -16.11
CA GLY A 218 -6.40 -12.18 -15.81
C GLY A 218 -5.32 -11.10 -15.72
N TYR A 219 -4.08 -11.48 -15.38
CA TYR A 219 -2.97 -10.54 -15.12
C TYR A 219 -1.76 -10.70 -16.05
N SER A 220 -1.83 -11.55 -17.08
CA SER A 220 -0.67 -11.95 -17.90
C SER A 220 0.09 -10.80 -18.56
N LEU A 221 -0.58 -9.69 -18.86
CA LEU A 221 0.05 -8.50 -19.45
C LEU A 221 1.15 -7.91 -18.55
N TYR A 222 0.92 -7.94 -17.24
CA TYR A 222 1.88 -7.46 -16.25
C TYR A 222 3.13 -8.36 -16.21
N PHE A 223 2.96 -9.69 -16.15
CA PHE A 223 4.09 -10.62 -16.17
C PHE A 223 4.93 -10.51 -17.45
N LYS A 224 4.27 -10.34 -18.60
CA LYS A 224 4.95 -10.11 -19.89
C LYS A 224 5.75 -8.81 -19.88
N GLU A 225 5.18 -7.73 -19.36
CA GLU A 225 5.93 -6.47 -19.15
C GLU A 225 7.12 -6.69 -18.21
N GLY A 226 6.95 -7.48 -17.15
CA GLY A 226 8.01 -7.83 -16.20
C GLY A 226 9.22 -8.49 -16.87
N ILE A 227 9.00 -9.50 -17.72
CA ILE A 227 10.10 -10.12 -18.49
C ILE A 227 10.86 -9.12 -19.36
N CYS A 228 10.13 -8.19 -20.00
CA CYS A 228 10.74 -7.21 -20.89
C CYS A 228 11.50 -6.10 -20.14
N THR A 229 11.06 -5.76 -18.92
CA THR A 229 11.51 -4.54 -18.23
C THR A 229 12.38 -4.80 -17.00
N GLU A 230 12.32 -5.98 -16.40
CA GLU A 230 13.14 -6.33 -15.25
C GLU A 230 14.64 -6.33 -15.63
N GLY A 231 15.51 -5.87 -14.74
CA GLY A 231 16.96 -5.89 -14.95
C GLY A 231 17.60 -7.14 -14.37
N ASP A 232 17.12 -7.58 -13.21
CA ASP A 232 17.68 -8.71 -12.47
C ASP A 232 17.33 -10.05 -13.13
N GLN A 233 18.36 -10.86 -13.43
CA GLN A 233 18.20 -12.13 -14.12
C GLN A 233 17.50 -13.20 -13.27
N ASN A 234 17.72 -13.21 -11.95
CA ASN A 234 17.08 -14.16 -11.06
C ASN A 234 15.59 -13.87 -10.95
N ILE A 235 15.23 -12.60 -10.77
CA ILE A 235 13.82 -12.18 -10.74
C ILE A 235 13.16 -12.49 -12.10
N LYS A 236 13.82 -12.20 -13.23
CA LYS A 236 13.34 -12.59 -14.56
C LYS A 236 13.06 -14.08 -14.66
N SER A 237 13.97 -14.94 -14.20
CA SER A 237 13.76 -16.39 -14.21
C SER A 237 12.56 -16.81 -13.38
N TRP A 238 12.32 -16.18 -12.23
CA TRP A 238 11.12 -16.46 -11.43
C TRP A 238 9.84 -15.93 -12.07
N ILE A 239 9.88 -14.76 -12.71
CA ILE A 239 8.75 -14.25 -13.52
C ILE A 239 8.46 -15.24 -14.66
N ALA A 240 9.48 -15.76 -15.34
CA ALA A 240 9.33 -16.72 -16.43
C ALA A 240 8.73 -18.04 -15.93
N PHE A 241 9.19 -18.52 -14.79
CA PHE A 241 8.59 -19.67 -14.11
C PHE A 241 7.11 -19.40 -13.80
N CYS A 242 6.78 -18.21 -13.31
CA CYS A 242 5.41 -17.74 -13.08
C CYS A 242 4.54 -17.68 -14.34
N MET A 243 5.14 -17.74 -15.55
CA MET A 243 4.46 -17.73 -16.84
C MET A 243 4.37 -19.11 -17.51
N GLU A 244 5.07 -20.14 -17.01
CA GLU A 244 5.48 -21.32 -17.79
C GLU A 244 4.38 -22.33 -18.20
N GLU A 245 3.09 -22.01 -18.01
CA GLU A 245 2.01 -22.73 -18.74
C GLU A 245 1.48 -21.98 -19.98
N GLY A 246 1.88 -20.72 -20.20
CA GLY A 246 1.49 -19.96 -21.41
C GLY A 246 2.49 -20.03 -22.56
N ILE A 247 3.78 -20.27 -22.25
CA ILE A 247 4.89 -20.23 -23.21
C ILE A 247 5.38 -21.65 -23.55
N ALA A 248 5.52 -22.55 -22.57
CA ALA A 248 6.00 -23.90 -22.82
C ALA A 248 5.02 -24.76 -23.64
N ASP A 249 3.72 -24.45 -23.62
CA ASP A 249 2.71 -25.15 -24.44
C ASP A 249 2.62 -24.58 -25.87
N LYS A 250 3.07 -23.33 -26.09
CA LYS A 250 3.15 -22.70 -27.42
C LYS A 250 4.49 -22.97 -28.12
N LEU A 251 5.60 -23.01 -27.39
CA LEU A 251 6.91 -23.38 -27.94
C LEU A 251 6.99 -24.88 -28.24
N ARG A 252 6.46 -25.77 -27.38
CA ARG A 252 6.37 -27.20 -27.71
C ARG A 252 5.50 -27.51 -28.92
N ARG A 253 4.51 -26.67 -29.25
CA ARG A 253 3.71 -26.83 -30.48
C ARG A 253 4.37 -26.23 -31.71
N ALA A 254 5.30 -25.29 -31.54
CA ALA A 254 6.08 -24.69 -32.63
C ALA A 254 7.32 -25.53 -33.01
N GLU A 255 7.78 -26.42 -32.12
CA GLU A 255 8.85 -27.39 -32.40
C GLU A 255 8.33 -28.75 -32.93
N ILE A 256 7.01 -28.92 -33.04
CA ILE A 256 6.34 -30.14 -33.53
C ILE A 256 5.56 -29.89 -34.86
N MET A 257 5.69 -28.68 -35.44
CA MET A 257 5.28 -28.36 -36.83
C MET A 257 6.50 -27.94 -37.64
#